data_AF-A0A3D0Q9U8-F1
#
_entry.id   AF-A0A3D0Q9U8-F1
#
_cell.length_a   1.000
_cell.length_b   1.000
_cell.length_c   1.000
_cell.angle_alpha   90.00
_cell.angle_beta   90.00
_cell.angle_gamma   90.00
#
_symmetry.space_group_name_H-M   'P 1'
#
loop_
_entity.id
_entity.type
_entity.pdbx_description
1 polymer ?
#
loop_
_entity_poly.entity_id
_entity_poly.type
_entity_poly.pdbx_seq_one_letter_code
_entity_poly.pdbx_strand_id
1 'polypeptide(L)' 'MNISKLSRRRFFQSLFGGAAAAGISIKFNPLEALAKSLRSTVEMPTRPLGKTGHQVKIFSLGGQATLEK' A
#
# COMPACT_ATOMS: atom_id res chain seq x y z
N MET A 1 2.92 8.89 -44.60
CA MET A 1 2.52 9.40 -43.27
C MET A 1 3.28 10.71 -43.05
N ASN A 2 2.60 11.85 -43.15
CA ASN A 2 3.25 13.17 -43.16
C ASN A 2 3.59 13.57 -41.72
N ILE A 3 4.88 13.59 -41.37
CA ILE A 3 5.38 13.94 -40.03
C ILE A 3 5.36 15.47 -39.94
N SER A 4 4.18 16.03 -39.66
CA SER A 4 4.02 17.48 -39.49
C SER A 4 4.79 17.96 -38.26
N LYS A 5 5.48 19.09 -38.41
CA LYS A 5 6.36 19.74 -37.42
C LYS A 5 5.74 19.72 -36.01
N LEU A 6 6.31 18.94 -35.10
CA LEU A 6 5.93 18.93 -33.69
C LEU A 6 6.27 20.31 -33.09
N SER A 7 5.25 21.15 -32.89
CA SER A 7 5.42 22.48 -32.30
C SER A 7 5.89 22.33 -30.85
N ARG A 8 6.91 23.11 -30.43
CA ARG A 8 7.43 23.13 -29.05
C ARG A 8 6.31 23.23 -28.01
N ARG A 9 5.28 24.03 -28.28
CA ARG A 9 4.09 24.15 -27.43
C ARG A 9 3.34 22.84 -27.27
N ARG A 10 3.17 22.05 -28.34
CA ARG A 10 2.50 20.75 -28.31
C ARG A 10 3.32 19.71 -27.54
N PHE A 11 4.65 19.75 -27.70
CA PHE A 11 5.57 18.93 -26.92
C PHE A 11 5.45 19.21 -25.41
N PHE A 12 5.56 20.48 -25.00
CA PHE A 12 5.38 20.85 -23.59
C PHE A 12 3.98 20.54 -23.07
N GLN A 13 2.93 20.75 -23.86
CA GLN A 13 1.57 20.36 -23.47
C GLN A 13 1.43 18.85 -23.23
N SER A 14 2.06 18.01 -24.05
CA SER A 14 2.06 16.56 -23.83
C SER A 14 2.90 16.15 -22.60
N LEU A 15 4.03 16.83 -22.36
CA LEU A 15 4.90 16.56 -21.22
C LEU A 15 4.23 16.93 -19.89
N PHE A 16 3.64 18.14 -19.82
CA PHE A 16 2.92 18.61 -18.64
C PHE A 16 1.59 17.88 -18.44
N GLY A 17 0.86 17.55 -19.53
CA GLY A 17 -0.35 16.75 -19.48
C GLY A 17 -0.09 15.31 -19.00
N GLY A 18 1.00 14.69 -19.44
CA GLY A 18 1.42 13.36 -19.01
C GLY A 18 1.92 13.31 -17.56
N ALA A 19 2.72 14.31 -17.15
CA ALA A 19 3.24 14.40 -15.78
C ALA A 19 2.13 14.63 -14.74
N ALA A 20 1.12 15.45 -15.08
CA ALA A 20 -0.03 15.67 -14.22
C ALA A 20 -0.85 14.39 -13.99
N ALA A 21 -1.03 13.55 -15.03
CA ALA A 21 -1.75 12.29 -14.92
C ALA A 21 -1.01 11.25 -14.04
N ALA A 22 0.30 11.13 -14.19
CA ALA A 22 1.12 10.22 -13.38
C ALA A 22 1.19 10.63 -11.89
N GLY A 23 1.16 11.94 -11.61
CA GLY A 23 1.12 12.45 -10.23
C GLY A 23 -0.19 12.12 -9.50
N ILE A 24 -1.30 11.98 -10.23
CA ILE A 24 -2.61 11.61 -9.66
C ILE A 24 -2.64 10.11 -9.35
N SER A 25 -2.06 9.24 -10.20
CA SER A 25 -2.02 7.80 -9.95
C SER A 25 -1.19 7.41 -8.71
N ILE A 26 -0.16 8.19 -8.35
CA ILE A 26 0.62 7.93 -7.12
C ILE A 26 -0.21 8.24 -5.85
N LYS A 27 -1.14 9.21 -5.93
CA LYS A 27 -2.00 9.57 -4.78
C LYS A 27 -3.12 8.58 -4.52
N PHE A 28 -3.55 7.85 -5.55
CA PHE A 28 -4.53 6.79 -5.42
C PHE A 28 -3.81 5.44 -5.46
N ASN A 29 -3.28 5.01 -4.32
CA ASN A 29 -2.90 3.61 -4.09
C ASN A 29 -4.16 2.84 -3.66
N PRO A 30 -4.95 2.25 -4.59
CA PRO A 30 -6.15 1.50 -4.22
C PRO A 30 -5.83 0.32 -3.30
N LEU A 31 -4.62 -0.24 -3.44
CA LEU A 31 -4.11 -1.30 -2.56
C LEU A 31 -3.91 -0.83 -1.12
N GLU A 32 -3.44 0.40 -0.91
CA GLU A 32 -3.22 0.95 0.43
C GLU A 32 -4.56 1.31 1.09
N ALA A 33 -5.50 1.85 0.31
CA ALA A 33 -6.86 2.10 0.76
C ALA A 33 -7.58 0.78 1.14
N LEU A 34 -7.42 -0.27 0.33
CA LEU A 34 -7.94 -1.60 0.61
C LEU A 34 -7.26 -2.23 1.84
N ALA A 35 -5.94 -2.14 1.95
CA ALA A 35 -5.21 -2.63 3.12
C ALA A 35 -5.64 -1.90 4.40
N LYS A 36 -5.94 -0.60 4.31
CA LYS A 36 -6.47 0.19 5.43
C LYS A 36 -7.91 -0.19 5.78
N SER A 37 -8.77 -0.50 4.80
CA SER A 37 -10.14 -0.97 5.06
C SER A 37 -10.18 -2.40 5.60
N LEU A 38 -9.21 -3.25 5.22
CA LEU A 38 -9.07 -4.63 5.70
C LEU A 38 -8.42 -4.74 7.08
N ARG A 39 -7.84 -3.64 7.61
CA ARG A 39 -7.49 -3.54 9.02
C ARG A 39 -8.77 -3.41 9.85
N SER A 40 -9.58 -4.46 9.89
CA SER A 40 -10.61 -4.60 10.90
C SER A 40 -9.92 -4.70 12.26
N THR A 41 -10.33 -3.84 13.20
CA THR A 41 -9.86 -3.74 14.60
C THR A 41 -10.21 -4.95 15.47
N VAL A 42 -10.37 -6.13 14.87
CA VAL A 42 -10.57 -7.37 15.61
C VAL A 42 -9.20 -7.86 16.04
N GLU A 43 -8.85 -7.60 17.29
CA GLU A 43 -7.64 -8.16 17.89
C GLU A 43 -7.70 -9.70 17.84
N MET A 44 -6.57 -10.31 17.51
CA MET A 44 -6.49 -11.77 17.49
C MET A 44 -6.75 -12.33 18.90
N PRO A 45 -7.56 -13.40 19.03
CA PRO A 45 -7.77 -14.03 20.32
C PRO A 45 -6.44 -14.51 20.92
N THR A 46 -6.33 -14.41 22.25
CA THR A 46 -5.13 -14.81 23.00
C THR A 46 -5.40 -16.00 23.91
N ARG A 47 -4.33 -16.74 24.23
CA ARG A 47 -4.35 -17.89 25.14
C ARG A 47 -3.12 -17.90 26.05
N PRO A 48 -3.17 -18.56 27.21
CA PRO A 48 -2.00 -18.69 28.08
C PRO A 48 -0.93 -19.59 27.46
N LEU A 49 0.32 -19.15 27.54
CA LEU A 49 1.49 -19.94 27.17
C LEU A 49 1.92 -20.83 28.34
N GLY A 50 1.22 -21.95 28.54
CA GLY A 50 1.50 -22.88 29.64
C GLY A 50 1.43 -22.19 31.02
N LYS A 51 2.44 -22.39 31.86
CA LYS A 51 2.54 -21.79 33.22
C LYS A 51 3.41 -20.53 33.27
N THR A 52 3.73 -19.93 32.13
CA THR A 52 4.62 -18.76 32.05
C THR A 52 3.97 -17.46 32.50
N GLY A 53 2.63 -17.42 32.57
CA GLY A 53 1.86 -16.20 32.86
C GLY A 53 1.71 -15.25 31.66
N HIS A 54 2.25 -15.61 30.49
CA HIS A 54 2.14 -14.79 29.27
C HIS A 54 0.96 -15.22 28.39
N GLN A 55 0.25 -14.23 27.88
CA GLN A 55 -0.80 -14.41 26.87
C GLN A 55 -0.18 -14.29 25.47
N VAL A 56 -0.45 -15.27 24.61
CA VAL A 56 0.03 -15.30 23.22
C VAL A 56 -1.15 -15.36 22.26
N LYS A 57 -1.00 -14.78 21.06
CA LYS A 57 -2.00 -14.89 19.98
C LYS A 57 -2.15 -16.37 19.58
N ILE A 58 -3.38 -16.81 19.27
CA ILE A 58 -3.66 -18.21 18.91
C ILE A 58 -2.93 -18.61 17.62
N PHE A 59 -2.82 -17.68 16.68
CA PHE A 59 -2.00 -17.82 15.49
C PHE A 59 -0.85 -16.82 15.58
N SER A 60 0.35 -17.31 15.28
CA SER A 60 1.53 -16.50 15.13
C SER A 60 2.28 -16.93 13.88
N LEU A 61 3.04 -16.00 13.31
CA LEU A 61 3.95 -16.31 12.25
C LEU A 61 5.18 -17.01 12.86
N GLY A 62 5.37 -18.29 12.51
CA GLY A 62 6.48 -19.10 13.02
C GLY A 62 7.83 -18.39 12.83
N GLY A 63 8.64 -18.34 13.89
CA GLY A 63 9.96 -17.68 13.88
C GLY A 63 9.95 -16.18 14.10
N GLN A 64 8.76 -15.54 14.26
CA GLN A 64 8.63 -14.09 14.27
C GLN A 64 8.06 -13.49 15.58
N ALA A 65 8.42 -14.05 16.73
CA ALA A 65 7.99 -13.51 18.04
C ALA A 65 8.40 -12.03 18.27
N THR A 66 9.43 -11.53 17.57
CA THR A 66 9.94 -10.16 17.73
C THR A 66 9.18 -9.11 16.89
N LEU A 67 8.49 -9.54 15.83
CA LEU A 67 7.77 -8.63 14.93
C LEU A 67 6.28 -8.52 15.26
N GLU A 68 5.77 -9.42 16.10
CA GLU A 68 4.43 -9.32 16.67
C GLU A 68 4.47 -8.46 17.94
N LYS A 69 4.39 -7.14 17.78
CA LYS A 69 4.08 -6.21 18.89
C LYS A 69 2.58 -6.18 19.19
#